data_AF-A0A1G7FWA6-F1
#
_entry.id   AF-A0A1G7FWA6-F1
#
_cell.length_a   1.000
_cell.length_b   1.000
_cell.length_c   1.000
_cell.angle_alpha   90.00
_cell.angle_beta   90.00
_cell.angle_gamma   90.00
#
_symmetry.space_group_name_H-M   'P 1'
#
loop_
_entity.id
_entity.type
_entity.pdbx_description
1 polymer ?
#
loop_
_entity_poly.entity_id
_entity_poly.type
_entity_poly.pdbx_seq_one_letter_code
_entity_poly.pdbx_strand_id
1 'polypeptide(L)'
;NPNLYNRLGFCIFAVMSNLPQSKGRNTELIRYRNEKLAARFYYYSFILGLKFSRCLEHLILEFDLSESRICDLISDYAAYISNLEYRNIGISQLKQTYPFMVWTPPASSYKSNARQLSLDLFSE
;
A
#
# COMPACT_ATOMS: atom_id res chain seq x y z
N ASN A 1 23.64 -24.44 -7.04
CA ASN A 1 22.68 -24.09 -8.11
C ASN A 1 22.18 -22.67 -7.82
N PRO A 2 22.86 -21.62 -8.32
CA PRO A 2 22.61 -20.25 -7.90
C PRO A 2 21.75 -19.55 -8.96
N ASN A 3 20.48 -19.25 -8.66
CA ASN A 3 19.66 -18.35 -9.50
C ASN A 3 18.42 -17.84 -8.75
N LEU A 4 18.62 -17.07 -7.69
CA LEU A 4 17.55 -16.26 -7.06
C LEU A 4 17.92 -14.78 -6.92
N TYR A 5 18.78 -14.28 -7.82
CA TYR A 5 19.27 -12.89 -7.80
C TYR A 5 18.80 -12.04 -8.99
N ASN A 6 17.66 -12.37 -9.60
CA ASN A 6 17.13 -11.59 -10.73
C ASN A 6 15.67 -11.19 -10.50
N ARG A 7 15.42 -10.21 -9.61
CA ARG A 7 14.31 -9.23 -9.71
C ARG A 7 14.21 -8.16 -8.61
N LEU A 8 15.27 -7.87 -7.86
CA LEU A 8 15.24 -6.82 -6.83
C LEU A 8 16.26 -5.72 -7.17
N GLY A 9 15.91 -4.92 -8.17
CA GLY A 9 16.47 -3.58 -8.33
C GLY A 9 15.59 -2.58 -7.57
N PHE A 10 15.60 -2.66 -6.24
CA PHE A 10 15.06 -1.61 -5.37
C PHE A 10 16.23 -0.97 -4.64
N CYS A 11 16.44 0.31 -4.94
CA CYS A 11 17.59 1.09 -4.51
C CYS A 11 17.76 1.03 -2.99
N ILE A 12 18.91 0.50 -2.56
CA ILE A 12 19.40 0.62 -1.20
C ILE A 12 19.87 2.06 -1.03
N PHE A 13 19.00 2.92 -0.50
CA PHE A 13 19.43 4.17 0.13
C PHE A 13 18.75 4.28 1.50
N ALA A 14 19.28 3.51 2.44
CA ALA A 14 18.90 3.62 3.85
C ALA A 14 19.47 4.92 4.42
N VAL A 15 18.68 5.99 4.42
CA VAL A 15 18.98 7.20 5.19
C VAL A 15 18.52 6.96 6.62
N MET A 16 19.48 6.74 7.52
CA MET A 16 19.30 6.77 8.96
C MET A 16 18.96 8.20 9.41
N SER A 17 17.68 8.59 9.37
CA SER A 17 17.24 9.86 9.95
C SER A 17 16.95 9.72 11.44
N ASN A 18 17.98 9.88 12.27
CA ASN A 18 17.82 10.26 13.67
C ASN A 18 17.58 11.78 13.74
N LEU A 19 16.32 12.23 13.76
CA LEU A 19 15.99 13.64 14.04
C LEU A 19 15.49 13.79 15.50
N PRO A 20 15.84 14.88 16.20
CA PRO A 20 15.49 15.06 17.60
C PRO A 20 13.97 15.24 17.76
N GLN A 21 13.42 14.65 18.84
CA GLN A 21 12.01 14.76 19.24
C GLN A 21 11.61 16.23 19.45
N SER A 22 11.12 16.88 18.39
CA SER A 22 10.49 18.19 18.49
C SER A 22 9.12 18.06 19.15
N LYS A 23 8.88 18.79 20.25
CA LYS A 23 7.57 18.98 20.88
C LYS A 23 6.52 19.31 19.79
N GLY A 24 5.59 18.40 19.52
CA GLY A 24 4.46 18.65 18.62
C GLY A 24 3.97 17.45 17.81
N ARG A 25 4.76 16.39 17.66
CA ARG A 25 4.34 15.17 16.95
C ARG A 25 4.26 13.98 17.89
N ASN A 26 3.06 13.43 18.07
CA ASN A 26 2.90 12.17 18.78
C ASN A 26 3.50 11.04 17.92
N THR A 27 4.63 10.51 18.38
CA THR A 27 5.40 9.47 17.70
C THR A 27 4.61 8.18 17.53
N GLU A 28 3.69 7.88 18.45
CA GLU A 28 2.83 6.70 18.36
C GLU A 28 1.81 6.84 17.23
N LEU A 29 1.21 8.02 17.08
CA LEU A 29 0.28 8.29 15.98
C LEU A 29 0.98 8.23 14.62
N ILE A 30 2.22 8.69 14.54
CA ILE A 30 3.04 8.56 13.32
C ILE A 30 3.32 7.09 13.03
N ARG A 31 3.78 6.32 14.03
CA ARG A 31 4.04 4.89 13.87
C ARG A 31 2.79 4.17 13.38
N TYR A 32 1.66 4.41 14.03
CA TYR A 32 0.38 3.80 13.68
C TYR A 32 -0.06 4.13 12.25
N ARG A 33 0.09 5.39 11.82
CA ARG A 33 -0.18 5.80 10.44
C ARG A 33 0.71 5.04 9.44
N ASN A 34 2.00 4.92 9.75
CA ASN A 34 2.96 4.26 8.85
C ASN A 34 2.70 2.74 8.76
N GLU A 35 2.39 2.07 9.88
CA GLU A 35 1.97 0.66 9.90
C GLU A 35 0.70 0.45 9.08
N LYS A 36 -0.29 1.34 9.24
CA LYS A 36 -1.52 1.34 8.44
C LYS A 36 -1.22 1.48 6.94
N LEU A 37 -0.29 2.36 6.57
CA LEU A 37 0.15 2.53 5.18
C LEU A 37 0.79 1.26 4.63
N ALA A 38 1.68 0.62 5.39
CA ALA A 38 2.33 -0.62 5.00
C ALA A 38 1.31 -1.77 4.82
N ALA A 39 0.35 -1.91 5.75
CA ALA A 39 -0.74 -2.87 5.63
C ALA A 39 -1.62 -2.61 4.40
N ARG A 40 -1.83 -1.33 4.06
CA ARG A 40 -2.60 -0.94 2.87
C ARG A 40 -1.85 -1.24 1.57
N PHE A 41 -0.54 -0.97 1.55
CA PHE A 41 0.32 -1.37 0.45
C PHE A 41 0.26 -2.89 0.23
N TYR A 42 0.39 -3.68 1.30
CA TYR A 42 0.26 -5.14 1.25
C TYR A 42 -1.08 -5.60 0.65
N TYR A 43 -2.19 -4.97 1.04
CA TYR A 43 -3.49 -5.27 0.43
C TYR A 43 -3.52 -4.99 -1.08
N TYR A 44 -2.98 -3.85 -1.52
CA TYR A 44 -2.94 -3.52 -2.94
C TYR A 44 -2.01 -4.42 -3.75
N SER A 45 -0.80 -4.67 -3.27
CA SER A 45 0.22 -5.40 -4.01
C SER A 45 0.04 -6.92 -3.95
N PHE A 46 -0.23 -7.47 -2.76
CA PHE A 46 -0.27 -8.92 -2.54
C PHE A 46 -1.68 -9.49 -2.71
N ILE A 47 -2.67 -8.90 -2.04
CA ILE A 47 -4.05 -9.42 -2.06
C ILE A 47 -4.74 -9.11 -3.39
N LEU A 48 -4.61 -7.87 -3.88
CA LEU A 48 -5.22 -7.46 -5.15
C LEU A 48 -4.30 -7.65 -6.36
N GLY A 49 -3.00 -7.87 -6.17
CA GLY A 49 -2.05 -8.10 -7.26
C GLY A 49 -1.75 -6.86 -8.11
N LEU A 50 -1.94 -5.65 -7.57
CA LEU A 50 -1.71 -4.41 -8.31
C LEU A 50 -0.20 -4.18 -8.52
N LYS A 51 0.12 -3.56 -9.66
CA LYS A 51 1.49 -3.09 -9.94
C LYS A 51 1.86 -1.96 -8.99
N PHE A 52 3.15 -1.89 -8.64
CA PHE A 52 3.69 -0.89 -7.72
C PHE A 52 3.24 0.55 -8.01
N SER A 53 3.31 1.00 -9.26
CA SER A 53 2.87 2.35 -9.65
C SER A 53 1.40 2.63 -9.33
N ARG A 54 0.51 1.65 -9.56
CA ARG A 54 -0.92 1.77 -9.20
C ARG A 54 -1.13 1.77 -7.69
N CYS A 55 -0.34 0.98 -6.95
CA CYS A 55 -0.38 1.04 -5.48
C CYS A 55 -0.03 2.45 -4.99
N LEU A 56 1.02 3.06 -5.55
CA LEU A 56 1.43 4.42 -5.19
C LEU A 56 0.33 5.45 -5.50
N GLU A 57 -0.27 5.42 -6.69
CA GLU A 57 -1.37 6.31 -7.05
C GLU A 57 -2.51 6.28 -6.02
N HIS A 58 -2.90 5.09 -5.56
CA HIS A 58 -3.92 4.94 -4.53
C HIS A 58 -3.46 5.43 -3.15
N LEU A 59 -2.23 5.10 -2.75
CA LEU A 59 -1.70 5.46 -1.43
C LEU A 59 -1.47 6.97 -1.30
N ILE A 60 -1.06 7.65 -2.37
CA ILE A 60 -0.89 9.11 -2.39
C ILE A 60 -2.21 9.80 -2.05
N LEU A 61 -3.30 9.37 -2.70
CA LEU A 61 -4.63 9.94 -2.49
C LEU A 61 -5.23 9.59 -1.13
N GLU A 62 -4.93 8.41 -0.59
CA GLU A 62 -5.52 7.94 0.68
C GLU A 62 -4.81 8.49 1.93
N PHE A 63 -3.51 8.80 1.82
CA PHE A 63 -2.69 9.21 2.97
C PHE A 63 -2.20 10.67 2.89
N ASP A 64 -2.46 11.37 1.79
CA ASP A 64 -1.99 12.74 1.54
C ASP A 64 -0.47 12.87 1.72
N LEU A 65 0.28 11.88 1.20
CA LEU A 65 1.74 11.84 1.26
C LEU A 65 2.33 11.87 -0.15
N SER A 66 3.52 12.46 -0.27
CA SER A 66 4.27 12.42 -1.51
C SER A 66 4.72 11.01 -1.85
N GLU A 67 4.86 10.72 -3.14
CA GLU A 67 5.33 9.43 -3.65
C GLU A 67 6.67 9.02 -3.02
N SER A 68 7.64 9.95 -2.99
CA SER A 68 8.95 9.70 -2.37
C SER A 68 8.80 9.26 -0.92
N ARG A 69 7.94 9.93 -0.14
CA ARG A 69 7.78 9.59 1.28
C ARG A 69 7.10 8.23 1.45
N ILE A 70 6.18 7.87 0.56
CA ILE A 70 5.54 6.55 0.55
C ILE A 70 6.57 5.46 0.25
N CYS A 71 7.45 5.66 -0.73
CA CYS A 71 8.53 4.73 -1.06
C CYS A 71 9.50 4.54 0.12
N ASP A 72 9.87 5.62 0.81
CA ASP A 72 10.69 5.54 2.02
C ASP A 72 9.99 4.72 3.11
N LEU A 73 8.70 4.99 3.37
CA LEU A 73 7.92 4.30 4.38
C LEU A 73 7.73 2.81 4.06
N ILE A 74 7.52 2.46 2.79
CA ILE A 74 7.44 1.05 2.36
C ILE A 74 8.77 0.35 2.61
N SER A 75 9.89 1.02 2.32
CA SER A 75 11.24 0.50 2.58
C SER A 75 11.48 0.32 4.09
N ASP A 76 11.17 1.34 4.90
CA ASP A 76 11.32 1.32 6.35
C ASP A 76 10.51 0.20 7.01
N TYR A 77 9.34 -0.13 6.45
CA TYR A 77 8.41 -1.15 6.95
C TYR A 77 8.43 -2.46 6.14
N ALA A 78 9.45 -2.68 5.31
CA ALA A 78 9.54 -3.88 4.46
C ALA A 78 9.46 -5.17 5.29
N ALA A 79 10.13 -5.23 6.45
CA ALA A 79 10.07 -6.38 7.34
C ALA A 79 8.65 -6.66 7.87
N TYR A 80 7.87 -5.61 8.14
CA TYR A 80 6.48 -5.74 8.56
C TYR A 80 5.63 -6.30 7.41
N ILE A 81 5.80 -5.79 6.19
CA ILE A 81 5.11 -6.27 4.99
C ILE A 81 5.45 -7.74 4.72
N SER A 82 6.72 -8.11 4.75
CA SER A 82 7.16 -9.51 4.58
C SER A 82 6.58 -10.44 5.64
N ASN A 83 6.38 -9.96 6.88
CA ASN A 83 5.73 -10.74 7.93
C ASN A 83 4.22 -10.95 7.63
N LEU A 84 3.54 -9.96 7.06
CA LEU A 84 2.16 -10.12 6.58
C LEU A 84 2.06 -11.14 5.45
N GLU A 85 3.00 -11.10 4.50
CA GLU A 85 3.11 -12.07 3.40
C GLU A 85 3.39 -13.48 3.91
N TYR A 86 4.37 -13.63 4.80
CA TYR A 86 4.74 -14.91 5.38
C TYR A 86 3.59 -15.55 6.16
N ARG A 87 2.84 -14.75 6.92
CA ARG A 87 1.65 -15.22 7.67
C ARG A 87 0.41 -15.37 6.80
N ASN A 88 0.48 -14.97 5.53
CA ASN A 88 -0.64 -14.95 4.59
C ASN A 88 -1.89 -14.26 5.20
N ILE A 89 -1.68 -13.03 5.70
CA ILE A 89 -2.73 -12.30 6.40
C ILE A 89 -3.87 -11.95 5.43
N GLY A 90 -5.05 -12.51 5.71
CA GLY A 90 -6.23 -12.30 4.87
C GLY A 90 -6.95 -10.97 5.13
N ILE A 91 -7.85 -10.59 4.22
CA ILE A 91 -8.69 -9.38 4.33
C ILE A 91 -9.47 -9.34 5.66
N SER A 92 -9.95 -10.50 6.14
CA SER A 92 -10.69 -10.58 7.42
C SER A 92 -9.86 -10.11 8.61
N GLN A 93 -8.58 -10.50 8.67
CA GLN A 93 -7.66 -10.09 9.72
C GLN A 93 -7.30 -8.60 9.60
N LEU A 94 -7.06 -8.11 8.39
CA LEU A 94 -6.85 -6.68 8.14
C LEU A 94 -8.05 -5.83 8.58
N LYS A 95 -9.28 -6.32 8.34
CA LYS A 95 -10.52 -5.68 8.82
C LYS A 95 -10.62 -5.67 10.35
N GLN A 96 -10.16 -6.72 11.02
CA GLN A 96 -10.13 -6.74 12.49
C GLN A 96 -9.12 -5.73 13.04
N THR A 97 -7.94 -5.61 12.42
CA THR A 97 -6.89 -4.66 12.84
C THR A 97 -7.24 -3.21 12.51
N TYR A 98 -7.87 -2.98 11.35
CA TYR A 98 -8.22 -1.65 10.86
C TYR A 98 -9.70 -1.62 10.39
N PRO A 99 -10.66 -1.65 11.32
CA PRO A 99 -12.08 -1.77 10.99
C PRO A 99 -12.67 -0.53 10.31
N PHE A 100 -12.07 0.63 10.53
CA PHE A 100 -12.48 1.90 9.92
C PHE A 100 -12.01 2.06 8.47
N MET A 101 -11.19 1.13 7.96
CA MET A 101 -10.65 1.20 6.61
C MET A 101 -11.50 0.39 5.64
N VAL A 102 -11.74 0.93 4.45
CA VAL A 102 -12.53 0.26 3.42
C VAL A 102 -11.63 -0.68 2.63
N TRP A 103 -11.80 -1.99 2.82
CA TRP A 103 -11.00 -3.03 2.14
C TRP A 103 -11.72 -3.59 0.91
N THR A 104 -12.13 -2.69 0.00
CA THR A 104 -12.73 -3.05 -1.28
C THR A 104 -11.79 -2.69 -2.43
N PRO A 105 -11.82 -3.45 -3.54
CA PRO A 105 -11.07 -3.09 -4.74
C PRO A 105 -11.46 -1.67 -5.21
N PRO A 106 -10.49 -0.84 -5.61
CA PRO A 106 -10.81 0.47 -6.17
C PRO A 106 -11.54 0.31 -7.51
N ALA A 107 -12.49 1.20 -7.80
CA ALA A 107 -13.31 1.15 -9.01
C ALA A 107 -12.47 1.16 -10.32
N SER A 108 -11.28 1.77 -10.29
CA SER A 108 -10.31 1.79 -11.39
C SER A 108 -9.66 0.43 -11.68
N SER A 109 -9.83 -0.58 -10.83
CA SER A 109 -9.37 -1.95 -11.07
C SER A 109 -10.28 -2.70 -12.06
N TYR A 110 -11.53 -2.26 -12.22
CA TYR A 110 -12.38 -2.74 -13.30
C TYR A 110 -11.89 -2.12 -14.60
N LYS A 111 -11.38 -2.95 -15.51
CA LYS A 111 -11.33 -2.59 -16.93
C LYS A 111 -12.77 -2.33 -17.35
N SER A 112 -13.23 -1.07 -17.26
CA SER A 112 -14.48 -0.66 -17.88
C SER A 112 -14.35 -0.97 -19.36
N ASN A 113 -15.00 -2.05 -19.79
CA ASN A 113 -15.26 -2.23 -21.20
C ASN A 113 -16.21 -1.08 -21.54
N ALA A 114 -15.72 -0.06 -22.25
CA ALA A 114 -16.50 1.11 -22.68
C ALA A 114 -17.82 0.77 -23.40
N ARG A 115 -18.06 -0.51 -23.71
CA ARG A 115 -19.31 -1.08 -24.22
C ARG A 115 -20.46 -1.10 -23.20
N GLN A 116 -20.20 -1.04 -21.90
CA GLN A 116 -21.27 -1.12 -20.89
C GLN A 116 -21.98 0.23 -20.67
N LEU A 117 -21.25 1.35 -20.76
CA LEU A 117 -21.85 2.69 -20.63
C LEU A 117 -22.78 3.04 -21.80
N SER A 118 -22.57 2.45 -22.98
CA SER A 118 -23.47 2.67 -24.12
C SER A 118 -24.78 1.89 -24.01
N LEU A 119 -24.84 0.77 -23.28
CA LEU A 119 -26.08 -0.02 -23.21
C LEU A 119 -27.13 0.59 -22.26
N ASP A 120 -26.68 1.24 -21.18
CA ASP A 120 -27.56 1.87 -20.20
C ASP A 120 -28.15 3.20 -20.69
N LEU A 121 -27.60 3.79 -21.77
CA LEU A 121 -28.10 5.05 -22.35
C LEU A 121 -29.16 4.84 -23.45
N PHE A 122 -29.28 3.62 -23.98
CA PHE A 122 -30.22 3.29 -25.07
C PHE A 122 -31.27 2.24 -24.67
N SER A 123 -31.41 1.97 -23.38
CA SER A 123 -32.49 1.11 -22.85
C SER A 123 -33.59 1.99 -22.26
N GLU A 124 -34.34 2.67 -23.13
CA GLU A 124 -35.74 3.08 -22.86
C GLU A 124 -36.69 2.08 -23.52
#